data_AF-A0A9W7CXF3-F1
#
_entry.id   AF-A0A9W7CXF3-F1
#
_cell.length_a   1.000
_cell.length_b   1.000
_cell.length_c   1.000
_cell.angle_alpha   90.00
_cell.angle_beta   90.00
_cell.angle_gamma   90.00
#
_symmetry.space_group_name_H-M   'P 1'
#
loop_
_entity.id
_entity.type
_entity.pdbx_description
1 polymer ?
#
loop_
_entity_poly.entity_id
_entity_poly.type
_entity_poly.pdbx_seq_one_letter_code
_entity_poly.pdbx_strand_id
1 'polypeptide(L)'
;MLPNLDSGVCGSPPEQDAGLHAMQPVTLVQHGSQPTSTAETLKVNAVKSERKSNLFIKRGRINGRDVRILLDTGASTNMITPGLAGNVLLASRIQAQRFDGTFTPATDVKHVEAPVSIYGYFFPAMEFVEWKLSDSHDVIFGKPWFQNYNPQVN
;
A
#
# COMPACT_ATOMS: atom_id res chain seq x y z
N MET A 1 -49.85 -35.79 32.60
CA MET A 1 -50.95 -35.62 31.63
C MET A 1 -50.36 -35.07 30.34
N LEU A 2 -50.33 -35.90 29.30
CA LEU A 2 -50.30 -35.50 27.89
C LEU A 2 -51.72 -35.71 27.35
N PRO A 3 -52.18 -34.89 26.40
CA PRO A 3 -52.44 -35.39 25.04
C PRO A 3 -52.14 -34.31 23.98
N ASN A 4 -52.30 -34.48 22.66
CA ASN A 4 -52.07 -35.54 21.67
C ASN A 4 -52.09 -34.83 20.29
N LEU A 5 -51.53 -35.51 19.28
CA LEU A 5 -51.41 -35.13 17.86
C LEU A 5 -52.75 -34.88 17.10
N ASP A 6 -52.56 -34.42 15.84
CA ASP A 6 -53.38 -34.58 14.62
C ASP A 6 -54.32 -33.41 14.24
N SER A 7 -54.60 -33.12 12.98
CA SER A 7 -54.06 -33.45 11.64
C SER A 7 -54.90 -32.63 10.65
N GLY A 8 -54.51 -32.57 9.36
CA GLY A 8 -55.51 -32.53 8.28
C GLY A 8 -56.03 -31.18 7.76
N VAL A 9 -55.48 -30.78 6.60
CA VAL A 9 -56.18 -30.46 5.33
C VAL A 9 -57.30 -29.40 5.31
N CYS A 10 -56.98 -28.30 4.59
CA CYS A 10 -57.68 -27.67 3.46
C CYS A 10 -59.22 -27.53 3.48
N GLY A 11 -59.69 -26.29 3.55
CA GLY A 11 -61.03 -25.86 3.11
C GLY A 11 -60.95 -24.50 2.38
N SER A 12 -61.21 -24.50 1.08
CA SER A 12 -61.31 -23.30 0.23
C SER A 12 -62.65 -22.59 0.41
N PRO A 13 -62.74 -21.26 0.20
CA PRO A 13 -63.61 -20.75 -0.88
C PRO A 13 -63.14 -19.39 -1.49
N PRO A 14 -63.82 -18.82 -2.51
CA PRO A 14 -64.28 -19.39 -3.77
C PRO A 14 -63.62 -18.70 -4.98
N GLU A 15 -63.76 -19.32 -6.14
CA GLU A 15 -63.42 -18.78 -7.46
C GLU A 15 -64.23 -17.51 -7.79
N GLN A 16 -63.58 -16.52 -8.39
CA GLN A 16 -64.21 -15.62 -9.33
C GLN A 16 -63.49 -15.69 -10.67
N ASP A 17 -64.35 -15.75 -11.68
CA ASP A 17 -64.15 -16.29 -13.01
C ASP A 17 -63.38 -15.36 -13.97
N ALA A 18 -62.82 -16.04 -14.95
CA ALA A 18 -62.08 -15.70 -16.15
C ALA A 18 -62.00 -14.25 -16.65
N GLY A 19 -60.76 -13.87 -16.96
CA GLY A 19 -60.42 -12.96 -18.04
C GLY A 19 -59.02 -13.24 -18.55
N LEU A 20 -58.90 -14.02 -19.64
CA LEU A 20 -57.63 -14.37 -20.28
C LEU A 20 -56.80 -13.13 -20.63
N HIS A 21 -55.58 -13.00 -20.08
CA HIS A 21 -54.46 -12.40 -20.80
C HIS A 21 -53.15 -13.12 -20.42
N ALA A 22 -52.38 -13.45 -21.46
CA ALA A 22 -51.26 -14.37 -21.43
C ALA A 22 -50.11 -13.96 -20.47
N MET A 23 -49.52 -14.98 -19.84
CA MET A 23 -48.31 -14.94 -19.03
C MET A 23 -47.14 -14.30 -19.80
N GLN A 24 -46.58 -13.21 -19.26
CA GLN A 24 -45.21 -12.80 -19.57
C GLN A 24 -44.31 -13.14 -18.37
N PRO A 25 -43.15 -13.79 -18.57
CA PRO A 25 -42.26 -14.16 -17.49
C PRO A 25 -41.58 -12.95 -16.86
N VAL A 26 -41.77 -12.78 -15.54
CA VAL A 26 -41.03 -11.84 -14.71
C VAL A 26 -39.59 -12.32 -14.60
N THR A 27 -38.66 -11.60 -15.22
CA THR A 27 -37.23 -11.87 -15.10
C THR A 27 -36.68 -11.13 -13.89
N LEU A 28 -36.05 -11.88 -12.99
CA LEU A 28 -35.37 -11.41 -11.79
C LEU A 28 -34.25 -10.41 -12.17
N VAL A 29 -34.42 -9.12 -11.85
CA VAL A 29 -33.38 -8.11 -12.05
C VAL A 29 -32.28 -8.34 -11.02
N GLN A 30 -31.14 -8.90 -11.45
CA GLN A 30 -29.91 -8.87 -10.68
C GLN A 30 -29.38 -7.42 -10.65
N HIS A 31 -29.31 -6.83 -9.46
CA HIS A 31 -28.66 -5.54 -9.23
C HIS A 31 -27.14 -5.72 -9.31
N GLY A 32 -26.59 -5.65 -10.51
CA GLY A 32 -25.16 -5.50 -10.74
C GLY A 32 -24.78 -4.02 -10.64
N SER A 33 -24.19 -3.59 -9.53
CA SER A 33 -23.59 -2.26 -9.43
C SER A 33 -22.32 -2.21 -10.28
N GLN A 34 -22.46 -1.67 -11.48
CA GLN A 34 -21.37 -1.40 -12.41
C GLN A 34 -20.59 -0.18 -11.89
N PRO A 35 -19.28 -0.27 -11.57
CA PRO A 35 -18.52 0.92 -11.24
C PRO A 35 -18.33 1.77 -12.50
N THR A 36 -19.01 2.90 -12.58
CA THR A 36 -18.75 3.96 -13.56
C THR A 36 -17.40 4.60 -13.23
N SER A 37 -16.33 4.04 -13.80
CA SER A 37 -15.00 4.66 -13.79
C SER A 37 -15.02 5.87 -14.72
N THR A 38 -15.40 7.05 -14.21
CA THR A 38 -15.12 8.32 -14.88
C THR A 38 -13.61 8.52 -14.86
N ALA A 39 -12.95 8.25 -15.99
CA ALA A 39 -11.52 8.48 -16.12
C ALA A 39 -11.25 10.00 -16.17
N GLU A 40 -10.87 10.58 -15.04
CA GLU A 40 -10.32 11.93 -15.00
C GLU A 40 -8.99 11.96 -15.76
N THR A 41 -8.92 12.76 -16.82
CA THR A 41 -7.69 12.92 -17.58
C THR A 41 -6.78 13.92 -16.88
N LEU A 42 -5.79 13.42 -16.14
CA LEU A 42 -4.73 14.24 -15.55
C LEU A 42 -3.78 14.75 -16.63
N LYS A 43 -3.75 16.05 -16.85
CA LYS A 43 -2.80 16.69 -17.77
C LYS A 43 -1.46 16.89 -17.05
N VAL A 44 -0.53 15.96 -17.25
CA VAL A 44 0.83 16.05 -16.68
C VAL A 44 1.73 16.78 -17.68
N ASN A 45 2.16 17.99 -17.34
CA ASN A 45 3.19 18.70 -18.11
C ASN A 45 4.56 18.07 -17.80
N ALA A 46 5.04 17.19 -18.66
CA ALA A 46 6.40 16.67 -18.58
C ALA A 46 7.38 17.76 -19.08
N VAL A 47 8.07 18.42 -18.15
CA VAL A 47 9.14 19.36 -18.48
C VAL A 47 10.43 18.56 -18.70
N LYS A 48 11.07 18.71 -19.87
CA LYS A 48 12.46 18.23 -20.05
C LYS A 48 13.35 18.97 -19.05
N SER A 49 13.94 18.25 -18.11
CA SER A 49 14.74 18.85 -17.04
C SER A 49 16.22 18.97 -17.44
N GLU A 50 16.68 20.18 -17.74
CA GLU A 50 18.11 20.55 -17.72
C GLU A 50 18.62 20.86 -16.29
N ARG A 51 17.82 20.59 -15.26
CA ARG A 51 18.09 21.05 -13.88
C ARG A 51 19.04 20.11 -13.14
N LYS A 52 19.98 20.70 -12.38
CA LYS A 52 20.57 20.05 -11.19
C LYS A 52 19.41 19.47 -10.37
N SER A 53 19.43 18.16 -10.12
CA SER A 53 18.37 17.50 -9.35
C SER A 53 18.35 18.06 -7.93
N ASN A 54 17.26 18.73 -7.58
CA ASN A 54 17.01 19.18 -6.20
C ASN A 54 16.46 18.00 -5.39
N LEU A 55 17.31 17.00 -5.12
CA LEU A 55 16.93 15.88 -4.28
C LEU A 55 16.54 16.38 -2.87
N PHE A 56 15.43 15.88 -2.35
CA PHE A 56 14.96 16.20 -1.00
C PHE A 56 15.80 15.44 0.03
N ILE A 57 16.99 15.97 0.32
CA ILE A 57 17.93 15.40 1.28
C ILE A 57 17.88 16.20 2.58
N LYS A 58 17.67 15.52 3.70
CA LYS A 58 17.62 16.09 5.04
C LYS A 58 18.72 15.52 5.93
N ARG A 59 19.17 16.30 6.91
CA ARG A 59 20.12 15.83 7.91
C ARG A 59 19.35 15.11 9.02
N GLY A 60 19.89 13.99 9.46
CA GLY A 60 19.38 13.25 10.61
C GLY A 60 20.51 12.48 11.29
N ARG A 61 20.14 11.60 12.22
CA ARG A 61 21.07 10.72 12.93
C ARG A 61 20.53 9.29 12.92
N ILE A 62 21.41 8.32 12.67
CA ILE A 62 21.16 6.88 12.89
C ILE A 62 22.13 6.40 13.93
N ASN A 63 21.66 5.73 15.00
CA ASN A 63 22.54 5.28 16.09
C ASN A 63 23.45 6.40 16.64
N GLY A 64 22.94 7.64 16.67
CA GLY A 64 23.71 8.81 17.08
C GLY A 64 24.75 9.31 16.06
N ARG A 65 24.94 8.67 14.91
CA ARG A 65 25.83 9.14 13.83
C ARG A 65 25.07 10.04 12.85
N ASP A 66 25.67 11.18 12.50
CA ASP A 66 25.09 12.10 11.50
C ASP A 66 25.03 11.44 10.12
N VAL A 67 23.88 11.60 9.45
CA VAL A 67 23.58 11.04 8.13
C VAL A 67 22.82 12.04 7.25
N ARG A 68 22.85 11.80 5.95
CA ARG A 68 21.98 12.42 4.95
C ARG A 68 20.89 11.43 4.54
N ILE A 69 19.65 11.85 4.67
CA ILE A 69 18.46 11.05 4.44
C ILE A 69 17.75 11.59 3.20
N LEU A 70 17.64 10.79 2.16
CA LEU A 70 16.80 11.07 1.00
C LEU A 70 15.36 10.71 1.33
N LEU A 71 14.45 11.64 1.03
CA LEU A 71 13.02 11.41 1.10
C LEU A 71 12.54 10.98 -0.30
N ASP A 72 12.23 9.70 -0.48
CA ASP A 72 11.88 9.11 -1.77
C ASP A 72 10.56 8.35 -1.69
N THR A 73 9.46 9.00 -2.12
CA THR A 73 8.13 8.37 -2.18
C THR A 73 8.05 7.27 -3.25
N GLY A 74 8.99 7.21 -4.19
CA GLY A 74 9.12 6.17 -5.20
C GLY A 74 9.69 4.86 -4.63
N ALA A 75 10.47 4.92 -3.55
CA ALA A 75 11.06 3.74 -2.92
C ALA A 75 9.99 2.94 -2.15
N SER A 76 9.87 1.64 -2.44
CA SER A 76 8.91 0.74 -1.78
C SER A 76 9.30 0.35 -0.36
N THR A 77 10.56 0.54 0.03
CA THR A 77 11.10 0.21 1.35
C THR A 77 12.06 1.30 1.81
N ASN A 78 12.33 1.37 3.12
CA ASN A 78 13.42 2.18 3.64
C ASN A 78 14.75 1.46 3.37
N MET A 79 15.78 2.21 3.01
CA MET A 79 17.11 1.65 2.78
C MET A 79 18.15 2.37 3.60
N ILE A 80 19.20 1.66 3.99
CA ILE A 80 20.30 2.20 4.78
C ILE A 80 21.64 1.70 4.25
N THR A 81 22.66 2.57 4.23
CA THR A 81 24.02 2.16 3.91
C THR A 81 24.51 1.11 4.92
N PRO A 82 25.12 0.00 4.48
CA PRO A 82 25.57 -1.06 5.36
C PRO A 82 26.47 -0.57 6.50
N GLY A 83 26.27 -1.14 7.68
CA GLY A 83 27.07 -0.83 8.88
C GLY A 83 26.65 0.44 9.63
N LEU A 84 25.56 1.09 9.23
CA LEU A 84 24.94 2.17 10.02
C LEU A 84 23.94 1.64 11.06
N ALA A 85 23.30 0.49 10.78
CA ALA A 85 22.41 -0.16 11.72
C ALA A 85 23.19 -1.06 12.71
N GLY A 86 22.65 -1.21 13.92
CA GLY A 86 23.28 -2.02 14.97
C GLY A 86 22.69 -3.43 15.08
N ASN A 87 21.41 -3.59 14.72
CA ASN A 87 20.65 -4.81 14.89
C ASN A 87 20.25 -5.41 13.54
N VAL A 88 20.61 -6.67 13.32
CA VAL A 88 20.18 -7.44 12.13
C VAL A 88 18.96 -8.28 12.52
N LEU A 89 17.86 -8.10 11.80
CA LEU A 89 16.61 -8.83 12.01
C LEU A 89 16.63 -10.16 11.26
N LEU A 90 16.96 -10.12 9.97
CA LEU A 90 17.07 -11.30 9.11
C LEU A 90 17.94 -11.02 7.89
N ALA A 91 18.36 -12.08 7.19
CA ALA A 91 18.98 -11.99 5.88
C ALA A 91 18.03 -12.59 4.83
N SER A 92 17.96 -11.97 3.65
CA SER A 92 17.19 -12.47 2.52
C SER A 92 17.87 -12.14 1.20
N ARG A 93 17.40 -12.76 0.11
CA ARG A 93 17.88 -12.46 -1.24
C ARG A 93 16.80 -11.70 -2.00
N ILE A 94 17.11 -10.51 -2.50
CA ILE A 94 16.14 -9.64 -3.18
C ILE A 94 16.64 -9.15 -4.53
N GLN A 95 15.69 -8.80 -5.41
CA GLN A 95 15.93 -8.01 -6.61
C GLN A 95 15.21 -6.67 -6.46
N ALA A 96 15.90 -5.57 -6.75
CA ALA A 96 15.31 -4.25 -6.76
C ALA A 96 14.99 -3.83 -8.19
N GLN A 97 13.81 -3.26 -8.42
CA GLN A 97 13.50 -2.58 -9.66
C GLN A 97 13.97 -1.13 -9.58
N ARG A 98 14.70 -0.67 -10.59
CA ARG A 98 15.16 0.71 -10.73
C ARG A 98 14.07 1.57 -11.39
N PHE A 99 14.25 2.88 -11.34
CA PHE A 99 13.33 3.84 -11.95
C PHE A 99 13.16 3.67 -13.47
N ASP A 100 14.19 3.16 -14.15
CA ASP A 100 14.18 2.89 -15.59
C ASP A 100 13.49 1.56 -15.94
N GLY A 101 12.91 0.88 -14.95
CA GLY A 101 12.24 -0.39 -15.10
C GLY A 101 13.18 -1.60 -15.09
N THR A 102 14.49 -1.40 -15.10
CA THR A 102 15.48 -2.50 -15.05
C THR A 102 15.56 -3.10 -13.65
N PHE A 103 15.94 -4.37 -13.56
CA PHE A 103 16.14 -5.05 -12.29
C PHE A 103 17.63 -5.15 -11.95
N THR A 104 17.95 -5.07 -10.67
CA THR A 104 19.27 -5.44 -10.18
C THR A 104 19.46 -6.96 -10.22
N PRO A 105 20.71 -7.45 -10.24
CA PRO A 105 20.98 -8.83 -9.88
C PRO A 105 20.39 -9.17 -8.50
N ALA A 106 20.02 -10.43 -8.32
CA ALA A 106 19.58 -10.94 -7.03
C ALA A 106 20.73 -10.82 -6.02
N THR A 107 20.52 -10.02 -4.98
CA THR A 107 21.53 -9.61 -4.01
C THR A 107 21.12 -10.08 -2.62
N ASP A 108 22.06 -10.67 -1.89
CA ASP A 108 21.84 -11.01 -0.48
C ASP A 108 21.92 -9.72 0.34
N VAL A 109 20.87 -9.47 1.12
CA VAL A 109 20.68 -8.26 1.93
C VAL A 109 20.38 -8.62 3.36
N LYS A 110 20.62 -7.66 4.25
CA LYS A 110 20.17 -7.72 5.64
C LYS A 110 19.01 -6.78 5.83
N HIS A 111 17.98 -7.26 6.50
CA HIS A 111 16.95 -6.42 7.08
C HIS A 111 17.41 -6.08 8.48
N VAL A 112 17.37 -4.81 8.80
CA VAL A 112 17.99 -4.25 10.00
C VAL A 112 17.04 -3.27 10.66
N GLU A 113 17.27 -3.06 11.94
CA GLU A 113 16.59 -2.06 12.73
C GLU A 113 17.59 -1.04 13.25
N ALA A 114 17.22 0.24 13.23
CA ALA A 114 18.01 1.28 13.87
C ALA A 114 17.15 2.41 14.44
N PRO A 115 17.57 3.02 15.58
CA PRO A 115 17.02 4.27 16.07
C PRO A 115 17.40 5.43 15.14
N VAL A 116 16.42 6.28 14.85
CA VAL A 116 16.54 7.41 13.92
C VAL A 116 16.12 8.71 14.58
N SER A 117 16.86 9.79 14.34
CA SER A 117 16.46 11.14 14.73
C SER A 117 16.48 12.07 13.52
N ILE A 118 15.39 12.79 13.28
CA ILE A 118 15.27 13.77 12.19
C ILE A 118 14.23 14.82 12.59
N TYR A 119 14.50 16.10 12.31
CA TYR A 119 13.57 17.20 12.61
C TYR A 119 13.06 17.26 14.05
N GLY A 120 13.87 16.83 15.03
CA GLY A 120 13.46 16.77 16.43
C GLY A 120 12.55 15.58 16.79
N TYR A 121 12.16 14.76 15.81
CA TYR A 121 11.48 13.49 16.04
C TYR A 121 12.48 12.37 16.27
N PHE A 122 12.09 11.41 17.11
CA PHE A 122 12.85 10.20 17.41
C PHE A 122 12.02 8.95 17.12
N PHE A 123 12.58 8.05 16.33
CA PHE A 123 12.00 6.76 15.96
C PHE A 123 12.90 5.67 16.54
N PRO A 124 12.50 4.98 17.63
CA PRO A 124 13.41 4.11 18.38
C PRO A 124 13.81 2.83 17.63
N ALA A 125 12.94 2.35 16.75
CA ALA A 125 13.08 1.07 16.07
C ALA A 125 12.51 1.19 14.65
N MET A 126 13.29 1.73 13.72
CA MET A 126 12.88 1.84 12.33
C MET A 126 13.53 0.75 11.49
N GLU A 127 12.73 0.04 10.70
CA GLU A 127 13.20 -1.04 9.83
C GLU A 127 13.73 -0.51 8.51
N PHE A 128 14.80 -1.16 8.03
CA PHE A 128 15.47 -0.88 6.77
C PHE A 128 15.96 -2.15 6.10
N VAL A 129 16.22 -2.06 4.80
CA VAL A 129 17.09 -2.98 4.07
C VAL A 129 18.47 -2.35 3.92
N GLU A 130 19.53 -3.08 4.31
CA GLU A 130 20.90 -2.66 4.01
C GLU A 130 21.14 -2.71 2.49
N TRP A 131 21.53 -1.57 1.92
CA TRP A 131 21.76 -1.44 0.49
C TRP A 131 22.90 -0.47 0.19
N LYS A 132 23.74 -0.79 -0.80
CA LYS A 132 24.81 0.12 -1.22
C LYS A 132 24.21 1.34 -1.94
N LEU A 133 24.09 2.44 -1.21
CA LEU A 133 23.58 3.72 -1.71
C LEU A 133 24.71 4.56 -2.35
N SER A 134 24.33 5.60 -3.10
CA SER A 134 25.28 6.56 -3.65
C SER A 134 25.79 7.53 -2.60
N ASP A 135 27.02 8.03 -2.77
CA ASP A 135 27.70 8.93 -1.84
C ASP A 135 27.01 10.28 -1.58
N SER A 136 25.87 10.57 -2.22
CA SER A 136 25.02 11.74 -1.95
C SER A 136 24.18 11.61 -0.68
N HIS A 137 23.94 10.40 -0.20
CA HIS A 137 23.05 10.10 0.92
C HIS A 137 23.39 8.75 1.54
N ASP A 138 23.01 8.58 2.80
CA ASP A 138 23.36 7.41 3.60
C ASP A 138 22.12 6.58 3.95
N VAL A 139 20.93 7.15 3.76
CA VAL A 139 19.62 6.55 4.08
C VAL A 139 18.59 7.00 3.05
N ILE A 140 17.65 6.11 2.70
CA ILE A 140 16.42 6.43 1.99
C ILE A 140 15.23 6.16 2.91
N PHE A 141 14.40 7.17 3.10
CA PHE A 141 13.05 7.00 3.64
C PHE A 141 12.10 6.76 2.48
N GLY A 142 11.59 5.53 2.42
CA GLY A 142 10.64 5.09 1.42
C GLY A 142 9.20 5.16 1.92
N LYS A 143 8.30 4.55 1.15
CA LYS A 143 6.86 4.45 1.45
C LYS A 143 6.54 4.06 2.89
N PRO A 144 7.22 3.09 3.54
CA PRO A 144 6.88 2.73 4.92
C PRO A 144 6.95 3.92 5.89
N TRP A 145 7.96 4.78 5.76
CA TRP A 145 8.07 5.97 6.61
C TRP A 145 6.98 7.00 6.31
N PHE A 146 6.69 7.27 5.03
CA PHE A 146 5.62 8.21 4.65
C PHE A 146 4.24 7.73 5.10
N GLN A 147 3.95 6.44 4.98
CA GLN A 147 2.66 5.86 5.34
C GLN A 147 2.45 5.82 6.86
N ASN A 148 3.50 5.47 7.62
CA ASN A 148 3.38 5.31 9.07
C ASN A 148 3.36 6.65 9.82
N TYR A 149 4.01 7.69 9.29
CA TYR A 149 4.19 8.95 10.00
C TYR A 149 3.57 10.16 9.33
N ASN A 150 3.10 10.04 8.08
CA ASN A 150 2.42 11.08 7.30
C ASN A 150 3.04 12.49 7.43
N PRO A 151 4.34 12.63 7.07
CA PRO A 151 5.06 13.88 7.21
C PRO A 151 4.48 14.96 6.30
N GLN A 152 4.45 16.21 6.78
CA GLN A 152 4.13 17.35 5.93
C GLN A 152 5.36 17.74 5.11
N VAL A 153 5.25 17.64 3.78
CA VAL A 153 6.29 18.06 2.84
C VAL A 153 5.89 19.42 2.27
N ASN A 154 6.47 20.49 2.82
CA ASN A 154 6.28 21.87 2.37
C ASN A 154 7.38 22.30 1.39
#